data_AF-X2EXN6-F1
#
_entry.id   AF-X2EXN6-F1
#
_cell.length_a   1.000
_cell.length_b   1.000
_cell.length_c   1.000
_cell.angle_alpha   90.00
_cell.angle_beta   90.00
_cell.angle_gamma   90.00
#
_symmetry.space_group_name_H-M   'P 1'
#
loop_
_entity.id
_entity.type
_entity.pdbx_description
1 polymer ?
#
loop_
_entity_poly.entity_id
_entity_poly.type
_entity_poly.pdbx_seq_one_letter_code
_entity_poly.pdbx_strand_id
1 'polypeptide(L)'
;MAYQASDLMADVIALVEQRWVSSEEIWKIATSMELVAIEQKIVFFRELHKLIRHIPVDVFADDEQRQNLIQAAQKALDEAIDLEEEEAWDDELD
;
A
#
# COMPACT_ATOMS: atom_id res chain seq x y z
N MET A 1 -16.54 0.25 -13.77
CA MET A 1 -16.35 -1.22 -13.79
C MET A 1 -15.92 -1.61 -12.40
N ALA A 2 -16.33 -2.77 -11.89
CA ALA A 2 -15.87 -3.25 -10.59
C ALA A 2 -14.37 -3.55 -10.65
N TYR A 3 -13.62 -3.19 -9.62
CA TYR A 3 -12.19 -3.47 -9.52
C TYR A 3 -11.93 -4.99 -9.59
N GLN A 4 -11.07 -5.42 -10.52
CA GLN A 4 -10.75 -6.82 -10.77
C GLN A 4 -9.32 -7.16 -10.35
N ALA A 5 -9.03 -8.45 -10.24
CA ALA A 5 -7.68 -8.93 -9.94
C ALA A 5 -6.63 -8.48 -10.99
N SER A 6 -7.04 -8.29 -12.25
CA SER A 6 -6.18 -7.75 -13.30
C SER A 6 -5.79 -6.29 -13.05
N ASP A 7 -6.68 -5.51 -12.43
CA ASP A 7 -6.46 -4.09 -12.13
C ASP A 7 -5.42 -3.97 -11.02
N LEU A 8 -5.51 -4.80 -9.97
CA LEU A 8 -4.48 -4.89 -8.93
C LEU A 8 -3.11 -5.24 -9.48
N MET A 9 -3.04 -6.22 -10.38
CA MET A 9 -1.76 -6.60 -10.98
C MET A 9 -1.20 -5.45 -11.83
N ALA A 10 -2.05 -4.74 -12.57
CA ALA A 10 -1.62 -3.58 -13.35
C ALA A 10 -1.11 -2.45 -12.46
N ASP A 11 -1.79 -2.15 -11.36
CA ASP A 11 -1.36 -1.15 -10.38
C ASP A 11 -0.02 -1.52 -9.74
N VAL A 12 0.17 -2.80 -9.36
CA VAL A 12 1.44 -3.29 -8.80
C VAL A 12 2.58 -3.17 -9.82
N ILE A 13 2.33 -3.53 -11.09
CA ILE A 13 3.32 -3.36 -12.17
C ILE A 13 3.68 -1.87 -12.33
N ALA A 14 2.67 -0.99 -12.33
CA ALA A 14 2.90 0.45 -12.45
C ALA A 14 3.73 1.00 -11.29
N LEU A 15 3.49 0.55 -10.05
CA LEU A 15 4.31 0.91 -8.89
C LEU A 15 5.76 0.43 -9.02
N VAL A 16 5.97 -0.78 -9.55
CA VAL A 16 7.32 -1.34 -9.75
C VAL A 16 8.08 -0.58 -10.85
N GLU A 17 7.39 -0.04 -11.84
CA GLU A 17 7.99 0.77 -12.91
C GLU A 17 8.16 2.25 -12.54
N GLN A 18 7.39 2.76 -11.58
CA GLN A 18 7.44 4.15 -11.14
C GLN A 18 8.67 4.46 -10.28
N ARG A 19 9.36 5.56 -10.59
CA ARG A 19 10.43 6.11 -9.74
C ARG A 19 9.85 7.00 -8.65
N TRP A 20 10.41 6.90 -7.45
CA TRP A 20 10.05 7.74 -6.30
C TRP A 20 8.57 7.61 -5.91
N VAL A 21 8.15 6.38 -5.68
CA VAL A 21 6.83 6.06 -5.12
C VAL A 21 6.73 6.63 -3.70
N SER A 22 5.60 7.25 -3.39
CA SER A 22 5.24 7.73 -2.06
C SER A 22 4.11 6.88 -1.45
N SER A 23 3.79 7.09 -0.17
CA SER A 23 2.65 6.40 0.45
C SER A 23 1.32 6.74 -0.23
N GLU A 24 1.18 7.93 -0.83
CA GLU A 24 -0.06 8.34 -1.50
C GLU A 24 -0.45 7.42 -2.67
N GLU A 25 0.52 6.94 -3.46
CA GLU A 25 0.24 5.97 -4.53
C GLU A 25 -0.25 4.63 -3.97
N ILE A 26 0.27 4.22 -2.82
CA ILE A 26 -0.18 2.99 -2.14
C ILE A 26 -1.63 3.14 -1.64
N TRP A 27 -1.96 4.29 -1.04
CA TRP A 27 -3.31 4.64 -0.61
C TRP A 27 -4.32 4.70 -1.77
N LYS A 28 -3.91 5.18 -2.95
CA LYS A 28 -4.77 5.22 -4.14
C LYS A 28 -5.23 3.83 -4.58
N ILE A 29 -4.40 2.80 -4.40
CA ILE A 29 -4.80 1.41 -4.73
C ILE A 29 -5.91 0.96 -3.78
N ALA A 30 -5.73 1.12 -2.46
CA ALA A 30 -6.76 0.77 -1.48
C ALA A 30 -8.07 1.54 -1.71
N THR A 31 -7.96 2.82 -2.09
CA THR A 31 -9.12 3.66 -2.46
C THR A 31 -9.81 3.15 -3.72
N SER A 32 -9.05 2.75 -4.75
CA SER A 32 -9.60 2.21 -6.01
C SER A 32 -10.26 0.85 -5.83
N MET A 33 -9.80 0.07 -4.84
CA MET A 33 -10.42 -1.17 -4.39
C MET A 33 -11.67 -0.94 -3.52
N GLU A 34 -12.00 0.31 -3.20
CA GLU A 34 -13.11 0.68 -2.31
C GLU A 34 -12.99 0.06 -0.91
N LEU A 35 -11.76 -0.10 -0.39
CA LEU A 35 -11.54 -0.53 0.99
C LEU A 35 -11.97 0.59 1.94
N VAL A 36 -13.08 0.40 2.65
CA VAL A 36 -13.67 1.45 3.50
C VAL A 36 -13.06 1.42 4.91
N ALA A 37 -13.08 0.26 5.55
CA ALA A 37 -12.65 0.10 6.95
C ALA A 37 -11.12 0.17 7.08
N ILE A 38 -10.63 0.85 8.11
CA ILE A 38 -9.18 1.06 8.31
C ILE A 38 -8.43 -0.26 8.50
N GLU A 39 -9.04 -1.23 9.18
CA GLU A 39 -8.46 -2.55 9.44
C GLU A 39 -8.26 -3.34 8.13
N GLN A 40 -9.17 -3.17 7.16
CA GLN A 40 -9.02 -3.77 5.83
C GLN A 40 -7.83 -3.16 5.09
N LYS A 41 -7.61 -1.84 5.21
CA LYS A 41 -6.47 -1.16 4.62
C LYS A 41 -5.15 -1.59 5.28
N ILE A 42 -5.12 -1.71 6.61
CA ILE A 42 -3.95 -2.22 7.36
C ILE A 42 -3.56 -3.62 6.88
N VAL A 43 -4.54 -4.54 6.80
CA VAL A 43 -4.28 -5.90 6.29
C VAL A 43 -3.78 -5.85 4.86
N PHE A 44 -4.39 -5.04 4.00
CA PHE A 44 -3.98 -4.88 2.62
C PHE A 44 -2.55 -4.34 2.47
N PHE A 45 -2.20 -3.24 3.13
CA PHE A 45 -0.85 -2.66 3.05
C PHE A 45 0.21 -3.59 3.61
N ARG A 46 -0.10 -4.34 4.67
CA ARG A 46 0.79 -5.38 5.21
C ARG A 46 1.06 -6.48 4.19
N GLU A 47 0.03 -7.00 3.53
CA GLU A 47 0.19 -8.04 2.52
C GLU A 47 0.84 -7.51 1.23
N LEU A 48 0.56 -6.27 0.83
CA LEU A 48 1.22 -5.62 -0.29
C LEU A 48 2.71 -5.40 -0.02
N HIS A 49 3.09 -4.94 1.16
CA HIS A 49 4.49 -4.80 1.56
C HIS A 49 5.21 -6.17 1.53
N LYS A 50 4.57 -7.25 2.02
CA LYS A 50 5.11 -8.62 1.89
C LYS A 50 5.25 -9.03 0.42
N LEU A 51 4.24 -8.78 -0.41
CA LEU A 51 4.25 -9.11 -1.83
C LEU A 51 5.43 -8.46 -2.54
N ILE A 52 5.63 -7.15 -2.36
CA ILE A 52 6.74 -6.38 -2.95
C ILE A 52 8.09 -7.00 -2.60
N ARG A 53 8.28 -7.47 -1.36
CA ARG A 53 9.54 -8.11 -0.93
C ARG A 53 9.80 -9.45 -1.60
N HIS A 54 8.75 -10.14 -2.07
CA HIS A 54 8.86 -11.42 -2.78
C HIS A 54 9.08 -11.25 -4.29
N ILE A 55 8.89 -10.05 -4.85
CA ILE A 55 9.16 -9.79 -6.25
C ILE A 55 10.68 -9.93 -6.50
N PRO A 56 11.10 -10.68 -7.54
CA PRO A 56 12.51 -10.82 -7.89
C PRO A 56 13.17 -9.46 -8.14
N VAL A 57 14.41 -9.30 -7.69
CA VAL A 57 15.16 -8.04 -7.81
C VAL A 57 15.31 -7.57 -9.27
N ASP A 58 15.40 -8.51 -10.21
CA ASP A 58 15.56 -8.24 -11.65
C ASP A 58 14.33 -7.60 -12.31
N VAL A 59 13.18 -7.55 -11.61
CA VAL A 59 11.96 -6.87 -12.10
C VAL A 59 12.03 -5.36 -11.87
N PHE A 60 12.81 -4.91 -10.88
CA PHE A 60 13.00 -3.50 -10.57
C PHE A 60 14.09 -2.91 -11.46
N ALA A 61 14.07 -1.59 -11.72
CA ALA A 61 15.12 -0.96 -12.52
C ALA A 61 16.47 -0.96 -11.80
N ASP A 62 16.44 -0.77 -10.47
CA ASP A 62 17.60 -0.79 -9.59
C ASP A 62 17.20 -1.06 -8.13
N ASP A 63 18.19 -1.30 -7.28
CA ASP A 63 17.99 -1.56 -5.85
C ASP A 63 17.37 -0.35 -5.13
N GLU A 64 17.68 0.88 -5.56
CA GLU A 64 17.16 2.10 -4.94
C GLU A 64 15.64 2.20 -5.11
N GLN A 65 15.14 1.95 -6.33
CA GLN A 65 13.73 1.91 -6.63
C GLN A 65 13.01 0.83 -5.82
N ARG A 66 13.61 -0.36 -5.72
CA ARG A 66 13.06 -1.45 -4.90
C ARG A 66 12.93 -1.02 -3.45
N GLN A 67 13.96 -0.40 -2.87
CA GLN A 67 13.92 0.08 -1.48
C GLN A 67 12.91 1.22 -1.30
N ASN A 68 12.82 2.14 -2.25
CA ASN A 68 11.84 3.21 -2.22
C ASN A 68 10.40 2.68 -2.20
N LEU A 69 10.06 1.70 -3.05
CA LEU A 69 8.73 1.10 -3.05
C LEU A 69 8.42 0.35 -1.74
N ILE A 70 9.38 -0.39 -1.21
CA ILE A 70 9.25 -1.05 0.10
C ILE A 70 8.97 -0.03 1.21
N GLN A 71 9.69 1.09 1.22
CA GLN A 71 9.51 2.16 2.20
C GLN A 71 8.16 2.87 2.03
N ALA A 72 7.71 3.10 0.79
CA ALA A 72 6.41 3.70 0.51
C ALA A 72 5.26 2.83 1.05
N ALA A 73 5.34 1.50 0.82
CA ALA A 73 4.35 0.56 1.34
C ALA A 73 4.39 0.47 2.88
N GLN A 74 5.58 0.52 3.48
CA GLN A 74 5.71 0.58 4.94
C GLN A 74 5.12 1.87 5.51
N LYS A 75 5.39 3.03 4.90
CA LYS A 75 4.86 4.32 5.32
C LYS A 75 3.32 4.36 5.26
N ALA A 76 2.72 3.79 4.21
CA ALA A 76 1.27 3.69 4.11
C ALA A 76 0.66 2.76 5.18
N LEU A 77 1.36 1.68 5.53
CA LEU A 77 0.97 0.80 6.64
C LEU A 77 1.03 1.53 7.98
N ASP A 78 2.12 2.25 8.24
CA ASP A 78 2.31 3.00 9.49
C ASP A 78 1.22 4.09 9.62
N GLU A 79 0.98 4.87 8.56
CA GLU A 79 -0.10 5.87 8.50
C GLU A 79 -1.48 5.27 8.77
N ALA A 80 -1.74 4.04 8.29
CA ALA A 80 -3.02 3.38 8.54
C ALA A 80 -3.18 2.91 9.99
N ILE A 81 -2.09 2.51 10.64
CA ILE A 81 -2.09 2.15 12.07
C ILE A 81 -2.29 3.41 12.92
N ASP A 82 -1.60 4.50 12.60
CA ASP A 82 -1.76 5.77 13.31
C ASP A 82 -3.23 6.25 13.25
N LEU A 83 -3.88 6.14 12.09
CA LEU A 83 -5.30 6.47 11.93
C LEU A 83 -6.24 5.55 12.72
N GLU A 84 -5.96 4.24 12.78
CA GLU A 84 -6.73 3.30 13.59
C GLU A 84 -6.61 3.64 15.09
N GLU A 85 -5.41 4.02 15.54
CA GLU A 85 -5.18 4.46 16.92
C GLU A 85 -5.93 5.77 17.23
N GLU A 86 -5.93 6.74 16.31
CA GLU A 86 -6.71 7.98 16.44
C GLU A 86 -8.22 7.72 16.51
N GLU A 87 -8.77 6.88 15.62
CA GLU A 87 -10.19 6.50 15.62
C GLU A 87 -10.59 5.80 16.93
N ALA A 88 -9.75 4.90 17.44
CA ALA A 88 -10.01 4.19 18.70
C ALA A 88 -10.01 5.15 19.92
N TRP A 89 -9.17 6.18 19.91
CA TRP A 89 -9.12 7.16 20.99
C TRP A 89 -10.33 8.10 20.98
N ASP A 90 -10.78 8.52 19.80
CA ASP A 90 -11.98 9.34 19.65
C ASP A 90 -13.23 8.59 20.13
N ASP A 91 -13.36 7.30 19.80
CA ASP A 91 -14.46 6.43 20.26
C ASP A 91 -14.49 6.23 21.79
N GLU A 92 -13.34 6.31 22.48
CA GLU A 92 -13.26 6.21 23.95
C GLU A 92 -13.66 7.52 24.67
N LEU A 93 -13.69 8.64 23.97
CA LEU A 93 -13.99 9.98 24.52
C LEU A 93 -15.47 10.40 24.36
N ASP A 94 -16.24 9.69 23.52
CA ASP A 94 -17.68 9.87 23.29
C ASP A 94 -18.57 9.03 24.24
#